data_AF-A0A8W8JIX4-F1
#
_entry.id   AF-A0A8W8JIX4-F1
#
_cell.length_a   1.000
_cell.length_b   1.000
_cell.length_c   1.000
_cell.angle_alpha   90.00
_cell.angle_beta   90.00
_cell.angle_gamma   90.00
#
_symmetry.space_group_name_H-M   'P 1'
#
loop_
_entity.id
_entity.type
_entity.pdbx_description
1 polymer ?
#
loop_
_entity_poly.entity_id
_entity_poly.type
_entity_poly.pdbx_seq_one_letter_code
_entity_poly.pdbx_strand_id
1 'polypeptide(L)'
;MTSLHDFLVSCGECGSPNVERHCDFCNTSLCVSCVGKHLSDSTKTHNAVPFLLYKYDKLDYTFVRCPSHIFFRFSNKCERFCKKCNVPVCSYESASRSIHEGHELFLLRRVPPELNEWNVDASYTNVLTNEHELIDKPQITATIDTGFHRLFGVTSFKNEGIWTCGNDENVVLFDLKGKKLQNVKTTSMRRPRDIAVTTSGDLVYSDPNARTVNIVKDGQIQELIVIEEWKPYHICCTPSDDFLVTMIRNDEKQSKVVRYNGKEGTEKQTYQFDGKGKPLYSTDHRGKYICENNNLDVCVSDAGSRAIVVVNKAGKFRFRYTGLVNNPFQPHGIATDSQSRILSVDYSSGFIHIVDVDGRFLRHITNCDLYEPYGLCINSFDELFVADQKGNVKRIKYIE
;
A
#
# COMPACT_ATOMS: atom_id res chain seq x y z
N MET A 1 -33.44 -6.33 18.63
CA MET A 1 -33.68 -5.31 17.59
C MET A 1 -33.12 -4.00 18.10
N THR A 2 -31.91 -3.66 17.67
CA THR A 2 -31.33 -2.32 17.69
C THR A 2 -30.48 -2.24 16.42
N SER A 3 -30.82 -1.30 15.56
CA SER A 3 -30.38 -1.22 14.17
C SER A 3 -28.92 -0.82 14.03
N LEU A 4 -28.29 -1.32 12.97
CA LEU A 4 -26.91 -1.08 12.51
C LEU A 4 -26.68 0.36 11.98
N HIS A 5 -27.15 1.40 12.70
CA HIS A 5 -27.10 2.80 12.23
C HIS A 5 -26.44 3.84 13.16
N ASP A 6 -25.89 3.49 14.32
CA ASP A 6 -25.45 4.51 15.31
C ASP A 6 -23.92 4.64 15.57
N PHE A 7 -23.05 4.43 14.58
CA PHE A 7 -21.59 4.68 14.75
C PHE A 7 -20.96 5.65 13.73
N LEU A 8 -21.74 6.56 13.16
CA LEU A 8 -21.18 7.71 12.46
C LEU A 8 -20.88 8.83 13.47
N VAL A 9 -19.66 8.83 14.00
CA VAL A 9 -19.17 9.93 14.83
C VAL A 9 -18.94 11.13 13.93
N SER A 10 -19.70 12.20 14.16
CA SER A 10 -19.63 13.46 13.42
C SER A 10 -19.13 14.58 14.33
N CYS A 11 -18.63 15.65 13.73
CA CYS A 11 -18.15 16.82 14.45
C CYS A 11 -19.32 17.47 15.20
N GLY A 12 -19.18 17.64 16.52
CA GLY A 12 -20.22 18.22 17.37
C GLY A 12 -20.53 19.69 17.08
N GLU A 13 -19.68 20.39 16.33
CA GLU A 13 -19.83 21.81 16.00
C GLU A 13 -20.46 22.05 14.61
N CYS A 14 -20.19 21.18 13.64
CA CYS A 14 -20.63 21.39 12.24
C CYS A 14 -21.27 20.18 11.57
N GLY A 15 -21.36 19.04 12.26
CA GLY A 15 -21.93 17.80 11.73
C GLY A 15 -21.07 17.08 10.68
N SER A 16 -19.84 17.55 10.42
CA SER A 16 -18.93 16.91 9.47
C SER A 16 -18.56 15.48 9.89
N PRO A 17 -18.57 14.49 8.98
CA PRO A 17 -18.17 13.11 9.30
C PRO A 17 -16.64 12.95 9.46
N ASN A 18 -15.83 13.95 9.11
CA ASN A 18 -14.36 13.89 9.16
C ASN A 18 -13.83 14.35 10.52
N VAL A 19 -13.98 13.51 11.54
CA VAL A 19 -13.55 13.78 12.92
C VAL A 19 -12.10 13.35 13.13
N GLU A 20 -11.27 14.24 13.69
CA GLU A 20 -9.84 13.97 13.91
C GLU A 20 -9.37 14.19 15.36
N ARG A 21 -10.14 14.94 16.16
CA ARG A 21 -9.82 15.21 17.56
C ARG A 21 -11.04 14.97 18.45
N HIS A 22 -10.79 14.66 19.72
CA HIS A 22 -11.80 14.63 20.77
C HIS A 22 -11.37 15.57 21.89
N CYS A 23 -12.25 16.46 22.31
CA CYS A 23 -12.02 17.30 23.48
C CYS A 23 -12.54 16.57 24.72
N ASP A 24 -11.66 16.17 25.63
CA ASP A 24 -12.03 15.42 26.83
C ASP A 24 -12.88 16.27 27.78
N PHE A 25 -12.56 17.56 27.86
CA PHE A 25 -13.26 18.50 28.73
C PHE A 25 -14.71 18.73 28.29
N CYS A 26 -14.92 18.93 26.98
CA CYS A 26 -16.24 19.14 26.39
C CYS A 26 -16.95 17.82 26.00
N ASN A 27 -16.25 16.69 26.11
CA ASN A 27 -16.65 15.37 25.61
C ASN A 27 -17.25 15.42 24.19
N THR A 28 -16.61 16.18 23.29
CA THR A 28 -17.08 16.39 21.91
C THR A 28 -16.01 16.09 20.89
N SER A 29 -16.43 15.56 19.75
CA SER A 29 -15.59 15.19 18.64
C SER A 29 -15.54 16.33 17.61
N LEU A 30 -14.35 16.62 17.10
CA LEU A 30 -14.08 17.82 16.30
C LEU A 30 -13.35 17.46 15.00
N CYS A 31 -13.76 18.08 13.89
CA CYS A 31 -13.02 18.07 12.63
C CYS A 31 -11.92 19.14 12.65
N VAL A 32 -10.93 19.01 11.77
CA VAL A 32 -9.77 19.93 11.66
C VAL A 32 -10.18 21.40 11.66
N SER A 33 -11.20 21.75 10.89
CA SER A 33 -11.66 23.14 10.74
C SER A 33 -12.38 23.69 11.97
N CYS A 34 -12.92 22.83 12.83
CA CYS A 34 -13.62 23.23 14.05
C CYS A 34 -12.74 23.20 15.29
N VAL A 35 -11.67 22.39 15.32
CA VAL A 35 -10.74 22.30 16.47
C VAL A 35 -10.14 23.66 16.82
N GLY A 36 -9.65 24.41 15.83
CA GLY A 36 -9.01 25.71 16.08
C GLY A 36 -9.96 26.73 16.70
N LYS A 37 -11.22 26.78 16.25
CA LYS A 37 -12.24 27.67 16.83
C LYS A 37 -12.69 27.20 18.21
N HIS A 38 -12.85 25.90 18.40
CA HIS A 38 -13.27 25.31 19.68
C HIS A 38 -12.23 25.52 20.79
N LEU A 39 -10.94 25.48 20.45
CA LEU A 39 -9.84 25.72 21.40
C LEU A 39 -9.53 27.20 21.63
N SER A 40 -10.09 28.11 20.82
CA SER A 40 -9.86 29.56 20.97
C SER A 40 -10.73 30.22 22.05
N ASP A 41 -11.65 29.48 22.69
CA ASP A 41 -12.39 29.95 23.86
C ASP A 41 -11.48 29.97 25.09
N SER A 42 -11.01 31.17 25.46
CA SER A 42 -10.06 31.38 26.56
C SER A 42 -10.69 31.31 27.96
N THR A 43 -12.00 31.04 28.05
CA THR A 43 -12.69 30.97 29.34
C THR A 43 -12.45 29.65 30.07
N LYS A 44 -11.95 28.60 29.40
CA LYS A 44 -11.70 27.26 29.97
C LYS A 44 -10.46 26.58 29.38
N THR A 45 -9.87 25.65 30.14
CA THR A 45 -8.75 24.82 29.67
C THR A 45 -9.26 23.59 28.95
N HIS A 46 -9.23 23.61 27.61
CA HIS A 46 -9.65 22.50 26.77
C HIS A 46 -8.47 21.55 26.49
N ASN A 47 -8.68 20.24 26.65
CA ASN A 47 -7.72 19.21 26.24
C ASN A 47 -8.24 18.46 25.02
N ALA A 48 -7.59 18.59 23.86
CA ALA A 48 -8.02 17.94 22.61
C ALA A 48 -7.02 16.87 22.16
N VAL A 49 -7.36 15.61 22.42
CA VAL A 49 -6.56 14.46 22.03
C VAL A 49 -6.88 14.01 20.59
N PRO A 50 -5.92 13.44 19.85
CA PRO A 50 -6.17 12.71 18.62
C PRO A 50 -7.36 11.75 18.77
N PHE A 51 -8.33 11.81 17.87
CA PHE A 51 -9.53 10.95 17.92
C PHE A 51 -9.17 9.46 17.85
N LEU A 52 -8.07 9.14 17.18
CA LEU A 52 -7.43 7.82 17.24
C LEU A 52 -7.15 7.42 18.69
N LEU A 53 -6.45 8.26 19.48
CA LEU A 53 -6.17 7.98 20.91
C LEU A 53 -7.44 7.87 21.77
N TYR A 54 -8.47 8.67 21.53
CA TYR A 54 -9.76 8.53 22.23
C TYR A 54 -10.49 7.21 21.89
N LYS A 55 -10.45 6.78 20.62
CA LYS A 55 -10.98 5.46 20.21
C LYS A 55 -10.21 4.31 20.87
N TYR A 56 -8.94 4.53 21.22
CA TYR A 56 -8.06 3.57 21.90
C TYR A 56 -8.13 3.61 23.42
N ASP A 57 -8.72 4.64 24.03
CA ASP A 57 -8.88 4.75 25.49
C ASP A 57 -10.16 4.05 26.01
N LYS A 58 -11.15 3.84 25.12
CA LYS A 58 -12.40 3.11 25.44
C LYS A 58 -12.42 1.64 25.04
N LEU A 59 -11.34 1.13 24.43
CA LEU A 59 -11.19 -0.29 24.09
C LEU A 59 -10.12 -0.91 24.99
N ASP A 60 -10.57 -1.84 25.83
CA ASP A 60 -9.79 -2.63 26.78
C ASP A 60 -8.43 -3.10 26.20
N TYR A 61 -7.37 -2.80 26.95
CA TYR A 61 -5.95 -3.12 26.77
C TYR A 61 -5.53 -4.07 25.63
N THR A 62 -5.02 -3.55 24.50
CA THR A 62 -4.11 -4.31 23.62
C THR A 62 -2.98 -3.45 22.99
N PHE A 63 -1.82 -3.41 23.68
CA PHE A 63 -0.42 -3.29 23.21
C PHE A 63 0.01 -2.18 22.21
N VAL A 64 0.78 -1.18 22.70
CA VAL A 64 1.64 -0.31 21.87
C VAL A 64 2.87 -1.10 21.38
N ARG A 65 3.09 -1.16 20.06
CA ARG A 65 4.20 -1.89 19.42
C ARG A 65 5.13 -0.92 18.68
N CYS A 66 6.42 -1.22 18.64
CA CYS A 66 7.37 -0.50 17.79
C CYS A 66 7.35 -1.08 16.36
N PRO A 67 7.72 -0.28 15.33
CA PRO A 67 7.74 -0.74 13.93
C PRO A 67 8.61 -1.99 13.71
N SER A 68 9.65 -2.18 14.52
CA SER A 68 10.58 -3.32 14.44
C SER A 68 9.98 -4.66 14.89
N HIS A 69 8.86 -4.68 15.62
CA HIS A 69 8.27 -5.90 16.20
C HIS A 69 6.84 -6.18 15.73
N ILE A 70 6.44 -5.66 14.57
CA ILE A 70 5.12 -5.92 13.99
C ILE A 70 4.88 -7.42 13.68
N PHE A 71 5.95 -8.23 13.57
CA PHE A 71 5.89 -9.60 13.01
C PHE A 71 6.17 -10.77 13.97
N PHE A 72 6.54 -10.56 15.23
CA PHE A 72 6.80 -11.67 16.17
C PHE A 72 5.61 -11.94 17.11
N ARG A 73 5.18 -13.21 17.24
CA ARG A 73 4.08 -13.64 18.15
C ARG A 73 4.39 -13.49 19.65
N PHE A 74 5.58 -13.06 20.03
CA PHE A 74 5.94 -12.75 21.41
C PHE A 74 5.83 -11.24 21.66
N SER A 75 4.75 -10.86 22.34
CA SER A 75 4.40 -9.49 22.71
C SER A 75 5.36 -8.92 23.75
N ASN A 76 6.29 -8.07 23.34
CA ASN A 76 7.08 -7.28 24.29
C ASN A 76 6.55 -5.84 24.36
N LYS A 77 6.27 -5.38 25.59
CA LYS A 77 5.68 -4.07 25.88
C LYS A 77 6.66 -2.96 25.48
N CYS A 78 6.19 -1.97 24.72
CA CYS A 78 6.92 -0.72 24.55
C CYS A 78 6.63 0.19 25.74
N GLU A 79 7.64 0.49 26.53
CA GLU A 79 7.50 1.30 27.75
C GLU A 79 8.18 2.67 27.61
N ARG A 80 8.94 2.86 26.52
CA ARG A 80 9.73 4.06 26.26
C ARG A 80 9.38 4.68 24.91
N PHE A 81 9.71 5.95 24.72
CA PHE A 81 9.52 6.70 23.50
C PHE A 81 10.82 7.44 23.15
N CYS A 82 11.27 7.31 21.91
CA CYS A 82 12.45 8.01 21.41
C CYS A 82 12.03 9.35 20.82
N LYS A 83 12.45 10.46 21.44
CA LYS A 83 12.09 11.81 20.95
C LYS A 83 12.69 12.10 19.58
N LYS A 84 13.94 11.68 19.35
CA LYS A 84 14.65 11.91 18.08
C LYS A 84 14.07 11.10 16.92
N CYS A 85 13.57 9.89 17.18
CA CYS A 85 13.00 9.02 16.15
C CYS A 85 11.46 9.05 16.11
N ASN A 86 10.83 9.73 17.07
CA ASN A 86 9.37 9.83 17.22
C ASN A 86 8.63 8.46 17.22
N VAL A 87 9.22 7.43 17.83
CA VAL A 87 8.67 6.06 17.87
C VAL A 87 8.72 5.47 19.28
N PRO A 88 7.76 4.58 19.64
CA PRO A 88 7.84 3.80 20.86
C PRO A 88 8.96 2.76 20.78
N VAL A 89 9.63 2.51 21.91
CA VAL A 89 10.81 1.64 22.05
C VAL A 89 10.53 0.54 23.08
N CYS A 90 10.84 -0.70 22.72
CA CYS A 90 10.75 -1.85 23.61
C CYS A 90 11.94 -1.92 24.58
N SER A 91 11.73 -2.52 25.75
CA SER A 91 12.74 -2.67 26.80
C SER A 91 13.86 -3.68 26.50
N TYR A 92 13.82 -4.38 25.36
CA TYR A 92 14.81 -5.41 25.02
C TYR A 92 16.09 -4.79 24.45
N GLU A 93 17.22 -5.05 25.11
CA GLU A 93 18.49 -4.35 24.90
C GLU A 93 19.17 -4.64 23.54
N SER A 94 18.88 -5.77 22.88
CA SER A 94 19.62 -6.22 21.70
C SER A 94 19.28 -5.46 20.41
N ALA A 95 18.03 -4.99 20.26
CA ALA A 95 17.56 -4.23 19.10
C ALA A 95 17.45 -2.72 19.40
N SER A 96 17.27 -2.35 20.67
CA SER A 96 17.18 -0.95 21.09
C SER A 96 18.55 -0.28 21.21
N ARG A 97 19.60 -1.00 21.65
CA ARG A 97 20.93 -0.38 21.81
C ARG A 97 21.61 -0.05 20.49
N SER A 98 21.48 -0.85 19.43
CA SER A 98 22.18 -0.58 18.16
C SER A 98 21.52 0.49 17.29
N ILE A 99 20.18 0.65 17.39
CA ILE A 99 19.40 1.57 16.54
C ILE A 99 19.12 2.92 17.25
N HIS A 100 19.10 2.93 18.58
CA HIS A 100 18.84 4.12 19.39
C HIS A 100 20.01 4.48 20.32
N GLU A 101 21.22 4.03 19.99
CA GLU A 101 22.43 4.43 20.72
C GLU A 101 22.57 5.96 20.72
N GLY A 102 22.67 6.56 21.92
CA GLY A 102 22.79 8.01 22.08
C GLY A 102 21.50 8.82 21.86
N HIS A 103 20.33 8.19 21.71
CA HIS A 103 19.04 8.90 21.63
C HIS A 103 18.39 9.05 23.01
N GLU A 104 17.74 10.19 23.25
CA GLU A 104 17.01 10.46 24.49
C GLU A 104 15.66 9.72 24.52
N LEU A 105 15.43 8.92 25.58
CA LEU A 105 14.25 8.06 25.74
C LEU A 105 13.41 8.49 26.95
N PHE A 106 12.11 8.68 26.72
CA PHE A 106 11.13 9.03 27.75
C PHE A 106 10.27 7.83 28.11
N LEU A 107 9.83 7.70 29.37
CA LEU A 107 8.84 6.69 29.73
C LEU A 107 7.48 7.13 29.19
N LEU A 108 6.76 6.25 28.50
CA LEU A 108 5.43 6.54 27.91
C LEU A 108 4.39 6.99 28.96
N ARG A 109 4.63 6.74 30.25
CA ARG A 109 3.79 7.20 31.38
C ARG A 109 4.16 8.59 31.93
N ARG A 110 5.26 9.21 31.45
CA ARG A 110 5.77 10.49 31.93
C ARG A 110 6.25 11.34 30.76
N VAL A 111 5.35 11.72 29.85
CA VAL A 111 5.60 12.89 29.00
C VAL A 111 5.13 14.09 29.82
N PRO A 112 6.02 14.97 30.31
CA PRO A 112 5.63 16.04 31.22
C PRO A 112 4.75 17.10 30.52
N PRO A 113 3.83 17.78 31.25
CA PRO A 113 2.88 18.75 30.70
C PRO A 113 3.50 20.02 30.10
N GLU A 114 4.81 20.22 30.27
CA GLU A 114 5.52 21.45 29.89
C GLU A 114 5.76 21.57 28.37
N LEU A 115 5.27 20.62 27.57
CA LEU A 115 5.24 20.69 26.10
C LEU A 115 3.96 21.36 25.54
N ASN A 116 3.06 21.87 26.39
CA ASN A 116 1.78 22.49 25.98
C ASN A 116 1.80 24.01 25.78
N GLU A 117 2.92 24.70 25.99
CA GLU A 117 3.04 26.15 25.70
C GLU A 117 4.00 26.42 24.55
N TRP A 118 3.63 26.06 23.32
CA TRP A 118 4.33 26.52 22.12
C TRP A 118 3.42 27.43 21.30
N ASN A 119 3.81 28.71 21.28
CA ASN A 119 3.25 29.77 20.46
C ASN A 119 3.10 29.31 19.01
N VAL A 120 1.94 29.62 18.45
CA VAL A 120 1.56 29.36 17.07
C VAL A 120 2.41 30.24 16.15
N ASP A 121 3.55 29.73 15.71
CA ASP A 121 4.29 30.30 14.59
C ASP A 121 4.28 29.32 13.42
N ALA A 122 4.33 29.86 12.21
CA ALA A 122 4.02 29.25 10.91
C ALA A 122 4.96 28.08 10.50
N SER A 123 5.78 27.57 11.40
CA SER A 123 6.64 26.40 11.23
C SER A 123 6.02 25.09 11.72
N TYR A 124 4.91 25.13 12.48
CA TYR A 124 4.25 23.93 13.02
C TYR A 124 3.24 23.24 12.10
N THR A 125 2.91 23.82 10.95
CA THR A 125 2.12 23.12 9.92
C THR A 125 2.90 21.98 9.27
N ASN A 126 4.25 21.97 9.32
CA ASN A 126 5.08 20.98 8.64
C ASN A 126 5.44 19.75 9.49
N VAL A 127 5.07 19.69 10.78
CA VAL A 127 5.49 18.58 11.68
C VAL A 127 4.36 17.55 11.90
N LEU A 128 3.12 17.87 11.51
CA LEU A 128 1.99 16.94 11.54
C LEU A 128 1.62 16.36 10.16
N THR A 129 2.31 16.82 9.12
CA THR A 129 2.35 16.22 7.79
C THR A 129 3.78 15.72 7.57
N ASN A 130 4.10 14.49 7.98
CA ASN A 130 5.24 13.79 7.36
C ASN A 130 4.84 13.42 5.92
N GLU A 131 4.49 14.42 5.11
CA GLU A 131 4.47 14.29 3.67
C GLU A 131 5.93 14.14 3.27
N HIS A 132 6.37 12.91 3.05
CA HIS A 132 7.69 12.68 2.48
C HIS A 132 7.74 13.35 1.11
N GLU A 133 8.50 14.45 1.05
CA GLU A 133 8.67 15.23 -0.16
C GLU A 133 9.34 14.36 -1.24
N LEU A 134 8.91 14.57 -2.49
CA LEU A 134 9.52 13.92 -3.63
C LEU A 134 10.89 14.54 -3.88
N ILE A 135 11.95 13.73 -3.90
CA ILE A 135 13.29 14.25 -4.21
C ILE A 135 13.38 14.66 -5.67
N ASP A 136 14.09 15.74 -5.95
CA ASP A 136 14.24 16.28 -7.31
C ASP A 136 14.97 15.32 -8.26
N LYS A 137 15.89 14.52 -7.71
CA LYS A 137 16.68 13.55 -8.48
C LYS A 137 16.57 12.17 -7.83
N PRO A 138 15.65 11.32 -8.32
CA PRO A 138 15.57 9.92 -7.90
C PRO A 138 16.92 9.21 -8.06
N GLN A 139 17.23 8.32 -7.12
CA GLN A 139 18.53 7.64 -7.07
C GLN A 139 18.34 6.13 -7.10
N ILE A 140 19.06 5.48 -8.02
CA ILE A 140 19.19 4.01 -8.00
C ILE A 140 20.12 3.66 -6.83
N THR A 141 19.60 2.97 -5.83
CA THR A 141 20.36 2.57 -4.63
C THR A 141 20.85 1.12 -4.70
N ALA A 142 20.29 0.31 -5.60
CA ALA A 142 20.76 -1.03 -5.92
C ALA A 142 20.19 -1.50 -7.27
N THR A 143 20.91 -2.41 -7.91
CA THR A 143 20.43 -3.19 -9.05
C THR A 143 20.66 -4.66 -8.72
N ILE A 144 19.60 -5.46 -8.78
CA ILE A 144 19.63 -6.90 -8.54
C ILE A 144 19.46 -7.58 -9.91
N ASP A 145 20.50 -8.27 -10.37
CA ASP A 145 20.40 -9.18 -11.52
C ASP A 145 19.74 -10.47 -11.05
N THR A 146 18.58 -10.78 -11.62
CA THR A 146 17.78 -11.94 -11.23
C THR A 146 18.09 -13.17 -12.09
N GLY A 147 18.85 -13.03 -13.17
CA GLY A 147 19.13 -14.08 -14.14
C GLY A 147 17.94 -14.46 -15.04
N PHE A 148 16.78 -13.82 -14.91
CA PHE A 148 15.68 -13.99 -15.85
C PHE A 148 16.00 -13.31 -17.18
N HIS A 149 15.68 -13.97 -18.30
CA HIS A 149 15.83 -13.34 -19.62
C HIS A 149 14.89 -12.14 -19.79
N ARG A 150 13.66 -12.23 -19.26
CA ARG A 150 12.68 -11.12 -19.17
C ARG A 150 11.97 -11.19 -17.83
N LEU A 151 12.01 -10.09 -17.08
CA LEU A 151 11.34 -9.99 -15.79
C LEU A 151 10.02 -9.23 -15.93
N PHE A 152 8.97 -9.73 -15.27
CA PHE A 152 7.62 -9.17 -15.40
C PHE A 152 7.01 -8.72 -14.07
N GLY A 153 7.27 -9.45 -12.98
CA GLY A 153 6.70 -9.17 -11.67
C GLY A 153 7.76 -9.06 -10.58
N VAL A 154 7.53 -8.15 -9.65
CA VAL A 154 8.32 -7.99 -8.43
C VAL A 154 7.38 -7.62 -7.29
N THR A 155 7.54 -8.25 -6.12
CA THR A 155 6.83 -7.89 -4.89
C THR A 155 7.76 -7.99 -3.69
N SER A 156 7.67 -7.04 -2.76
CA SER A 156 8.51 -7.02 -1.58
C SER A 156 8.16 -8.16 -0.61
N PHE A 157 9.17 -8.74 0.03
CA PHE A 157 9.02 -9.75 1.07
C PHE A 157 9.64 -9.24 2.37
N LYS A 158 8.79 -8.85 3.32
CA LYS A 158 9.15 -8.43 4.70
C LYS A 158 10.26 -7.37 4.79
N ASN A 159 10.43 -6.54 3.76
CA ASN A 159 11.54 -5.59 3.59
C ASN A 159 12.95 -6.22 3.61
N GLU A 160 13.06 -7.55 3.52
CA GLU A 160 14.32 -8.30 3.58
C GLU A 160 14.69 -8.92 2.23
N GLY A 161 13.70 -9.04 1.34
CA GLY A 161 13.88 -9.62 0.02
C GLY A 161 12.79 -9.24 -0.96
N ILE A 162 12.86 -9.83 -2.14
CA ILE A 162 11.91 -9.63 -3.23
C ILE A 162 11.57 -10.97 -3.87
N TRP A 163 10.27 -11.22 -4.03
CA TRP A 163 9.80 -12.26 -4.93
C TRP A 163 9.74 -11.71 -6.36
N THR A 164 10.11 -12.53 -7.33
CA THR A 164 10.17 -12.14 -8.73
C THR A 164 9.61 -13.24 -9.61
N CYS A 165 8.99 -12.84 -10.73
CA CYS A 165 8.56 -13.77 -11.77
C CYS A 165 8.84 -13.17 -13.16
N GLY A 166 9.26 -14.04 -14.09
CA GLY A 166 9.65 -13.66 -15.44
C GLY A 166 8.94 -14.48 -16.50
N ASN A 167 9.66 -14.74 -17.59
CA ASN A 167 9.14 -15.46 -18.76
C ASN A 167 9.18 -16.99 -18.67
N ASP A 168 9.55 -17.56 -17.52
CA ASP A 168 9.58 -19.00 -17.27
C ASP A 168 8.59 -19.43 -16.17
N GLU A 169 8.55 -20.70 -15.81
CA GLU A 169 7.67 -21.28 -14.79
C GLU A 169 8.10 -21.04 -13.33
N ASN A 170 9.21 -20.32 -13.10
CA ASN A 170 9.78 -20.13 -11.78
C ASN A 170 9.34 -18.81 -11.15
N VAL A 171 9.08 -18.86 -9.85
CA VAL A 171 8.95 -17.71 -8.97
C VAL A 171 10.09 -17.78 -7.97
N VAL A 172 10.92 -16.74 -7.94
CA VAL A 172 12.20 -16.79 -7.23
C VAL A 172 12.28 -15.68 -6.18
N LEU A 173 12.65 -16.07 -4.96
CA LEU A 173 12.91 -15.15 -3.86
C LEU A 173 14.40 -14.82 -3.85
N PHE A 174 14.71 -13.53 -3.84
CA PHE A 174 16.06 -13.00 -3.64
C PHE A 174 16.13 -12.20 -2.34
N ASP A 175 17.27 -12.22 -1.66
CA ASP A 175 17.57 -11.16 -0.69
C ASP A 175 17.87 -9.83 -1.41
N LEU A 176 17.92 -8.73 -0.66
CA LEU A 176 18.22 -7.41 -1.24
C LEU A 176 19.67 -7.25 -1.77
N LYS A 177 20.53 -8.26 -1.61
CA LYS A 177 21.87 -8.31 -2.20
C LYS A 177 21.90 -9.12 -3.50
N GLY A 178 20.77 -9.69 -3.92
CA GLY A 178 20.64 -10.51 -5.13
C GLY A 178 20.98 -11.98 -4.95
N LYS A 179 21.13 -12.47 -3.71
CA LYS A 179 21.29 -13.90 -3.46
C LYS A 179 19.93 -14.59 -3.56
N LYS A 180 19.84 -15.62 -4.40
CA LYS A 180 18.68 -16.51 -4.49
C LYS A 180 18.49 -17.28 -3.17
N LEU A 181 17.31 -17.14 -2.57
CA LEU A 181 16.92 -17.78 -1.32
C LEU A 181 15.98 -18.97 -1.54
N GLN A 182 15.01 -18.83 -2.45
CA GLN A 182 14.01 -19.86 -2.72
C GLN A 182 13.59 -19.87 -4.18
N ASN A 183 13.14 -21.03 -4.67
CA ASN A 183 12.53 -21.20 -5.99
C ASN A 183 11.24 -22.01 -5.86
N VAL A 184 10.16 -21.51 -6.45
CA VAL A 184 8.87 -22.18 -6.55
C VAL A 184 8.54 -22.36 -8.02
N LYS A 185 8.22 -23.58 -8.44
CA LYS A 185 7.68 -23.85 -9.77
C LYS A 185 6.16 -23.77 -9.74
N THR A 186 5.56 -23.13 -10.74
CA THR A 186 4.10 -23.07 -10.87
C THR A 186 3.50 -24.45 -11.14
N THR A 187 2.25 -24.64 -10.75
CA THR A 187 1.51 -25.90 -10.95
C THR A 187 1.30 -26.22 -12.43
N SER A 188 1.01 -25.20 -13.27
CA SER A 188 0.82 -25.40 -14.71
C SER A 188 2.12 -25.60 -15.51
N MET A 189 3.30 -25.46 -14.88
CA MET A 189 4.59 -25.40 -15.57
C MET A 189 4.64 -24.32 -16.66
N ARG A 190 3.87 -23.24 -16.46
CA ARG A 190 3.87 -22.03 -17.29
C ARG A 190 4.16 -20.84 -16.42
N ARG A 191 4.58 -19.74 -17.04
CA ARG A 191 4.80 -18.50 -16.29
C ARG A 191 3.52 -18.08 -15.56
N PRO A 192 3.61 -17.77 -14.26
CA PRO A 192 2.50 -17.11 -13.58
C PRO A 192 2.32 -15.74 -14.20
N ARG A 193 1.12 -15.16 -14.03
CA ARG A 193 0.88 -13.86 -14.63
C ARG A 193 1.23 -12.70 -13.73
N ASP A 194 1.08 -12.89 -12.42
CA ASP A 194 1.50 -11.94 -11.42
C ASP A 194 1.68 -12.63 -10.06
N ILE A 195 2.33 -11.94 -9.13
CA ILE A 195 2.69 -12.44 -7.80
C ILE A 195 2.36 -11.42 -6.73
N ALA A 196 1.99 -11.90 -5.54
CA ALA A 196 1.76 -11.09 -4.36
C ALA A 196 2.26 -11.83 -3.12
N VAL A 197 2.35 -11.11 -2.00
CA VAL A 197 2.75 -11.67 -0.70
C VAL A 197 1.73 -11.25 0.33
N THR A 198 1.25 -12.22 1.12
CA THR A 198 0.37 -11.98 2.27
C THR A 198 1.12 -11.34 3.43
N THR A 199 0.40 -10.80 4.42
CA THR A 199 1.00 -10.21 5.62
C THR A 199 1.80 -11.21 6.46
N SER A 200 1.47 -12.51 6.39
CA SER A 200 2.25 -13.60 6.99
C SER A 200 3.55 -13.90 6.23
N GLY A 201 3.64 -13.49 4.97
CA GLY A 201 4.77 -13.76 4.07
C GLY A 201 4.55 -14.93 3.12
N ASP A 202 3.34 -15.46 3.02
CA ASP A 202 3.03 -16.52 2.07
C ASP A 202 2.98 -15.96 0.65
N LEU A 203 3.67 -16.63 -0.28
CA LEU A 203 3.67 -16.27 -1.70
C LEU A 203 2.32 -16.66 -2.32
N VAL A 204 1.75 -15.75 -3.11
CA VAL A 204 0.54 -15.96 -3.89
C VAL A 204 0.85 -15.66 -5.35
N TYR A 205 0.32 -16.47 -6.27
CA TYR A 205 0.49 -16.23 -7.70
C TYR A 205 -0.78 -16.56 -8.50
N SER A 206 -1.00 -15.81 -9.57
CA SER A 206 -2.09 -16.06 -10.52
C SER A 206 -1.61 -16.95 -11.67
N ASP A 207 -2.43 -17.94 -12.02
CA ASP A 207 -2.19 -18.85 -13.13
C ASP A 207 -3.35 -18.84 -14.12
N PRO A 208 -3.27 -18.05 -15.21
CA PRO A 208 -4.31 -18.00 -16.23
C PRO A 208 -4.50 -19.32 -17.00
N ASN A 209 -3.49 -20.20 -17.03
CA ASN A 209 -3.55 -21.46 -17.78
C ASN A 209 -4.32 -22.52 -16.98
N ALA A 210 -4.01 -22.63 -15.69
CA ALA A 210 -4.75 -23.48 -14.76
C ALA A 210 -6.09 -22.85 -14.34
N ARG A 211 -6.28 -21.55 -14.55
CA ARG A 211 -7.43 -20.74 -14.08
C ARG A 211 -7.52 -20.73 -12.56
N THR A 212 -6.37 -20.61 -11.92
CA THR A 212 -6.28 -20.65 -10.46
C THR A 212 -5.51 -19.46 -9.91
N VAL A 213 -5.80 -19.13 -8.66
CA VAL A 213 -4.90 -18.37 -7.80
C VAL A 213 -4.37 -19.34 -6.75
N ASN A 214 -3.05 -19.43 -6.64
CA ASN A 214 -2.36 -20.41 -5.82
C ASN A 214 -1.64 -19.69 -4.68
N ILE A 215 -1.60 -20.33 -3.51
CA ILE A 215 -0.85 -19.86 -2.35
C ILE A 215 0.19 -20.91 -1.95
N VAL A 216 1.39 -20.47 -1.59
CA VAL A 216 2.47 -21.34 -1.11
C VAL A 216 2.58 -21.20 0.40
N LYS A 217 2.21 -22.26 1.12
CA LYS A 217 2.28 -22.35 2.58
C LYS A 217 3.14 -23.53 2.98
N ASP A 218 4.09 -23.31 3.88
CA ASP A 218 4.99 -24.35 4.38
C ASP A 218 5.68 -25.15 3.25
N GLY A 219 6.02 -24.46 2.16
CA GLY A 219 6.64 -25.05 0.96
C GLY A 219 5.70 -25.86 0.06
N GLN A 220 4.42 -25.96 0.39
CA GLN A 220 3.39 -26.65 -0.42
C GLN A 220 2.52 -25.65 -1.16
N ILE A 221 2.19 -25.97 -2.41
CA ILE A 221 1.29 -25.16 -3.24
C ILE A 221 -0.14 -25.63 -3.00
N GLN A 222 -1.05 -24.69 -2.73
CA GLN A 222 -2.47 -24.92 -2.58
C GLN A 222 -3.22 -24.07 -3.60
N GLU A 223 -4.14 -24.69 -4.33
CA GLU A 223 -5.10 -23.97 -5.19
C GLU A 223 -6.14 -23.32 -4.28
N LEU A 224 -6.04 -21.99 -4.11
CA LEU A 224 -6.92 -21.26 -3.20
C LEU A 224 -8.21 -20.82 -3.88
N ILE A 225 -8.11 -20.38 -5.13
CA ILE A 225 -9.25 -19.92 -5.93
C ILE A 225 -9.21 -20.68 -7.24
N VAL A 226 -10.30 -21.37 -7.56
CA VAL A 226 -10.51 -22.03 -8.86
C VAL A 226 -11.60 -21.29 -9.59
N ILE A 227 -11.32 -20.88 -10.83
CA ILE A 227 -12.16 -19.97 -11.58
C ILE A 227 -12.73 -20.66 -12.82
N GLU A 228 -14.06 -20.67 -12.92
CA GLU A 228 -14.79 -21.13 -14.10
C GLU A 228 -15.05 -19.94 -15.06
N GLU A 229 -15.03 -20.19 -16.38
CA GLU A 229 -15.32 -19.23 -17.46
C GLU A 229 -14.43 -17.97 -17.59
N TRP A 230 -13.58 -17.70 -16.61
CA TRP A 230 -12.68 -16.56 -16.55
C TRP A 230 -11.24 -17.01 -16.32
N LYS A 231 -10.29 -16.12 -16.63
CA LYS A 231 -8.86 -16.31 -16.38
C LYS A 231 -8.35 -15.22 -15.44
N PRO A 232 -7.68 -15.57 -14.32
CA PRO A 232 -7.01 -14.60 -13.46
C PRO A 232 -5.74 -14.07 -14.14
N TYR A 233 -5.46 -12.77 -14.02
CA TYR A 233 -4.28 -12.12 -14.59
C TYR A 233 -3.40 -11.48 -13.53
N HIS A 234 -3.69 -10.25 -13.10
CA HIS A 234 -2.85 -9.57 -12.11
C HIS A 234 -3.51 -9.63 -10.74
N ILE A 235 -2.68 -9.65 -9.69
CA ILE A 235 -3.13 -9.85 -8.33
C ILE A 235 -2.43 -8.88 -7.39
N CYS A 236 -3.17 -8.33 -6.43
CA CYS A 236 -2.57 -7.71 -5.26
C CYS A 236 -3.14 -8.31 -3.99
N CYS A 237 -2.30 -8.36 -2.97
CA CYS A 237 -2.73 -8.64 -1.61
C CYS A 237 -3.05 -7.31 -0.91
N THR A 238 -4.19 -7.26 -0.25
CA THR A 238 -4.64 -6.11 0.54
C THR A 238 -4.09 -6.19 1.96
N PRO A 239 -4.10 -5.09 2.75
CA PRO A 239 -3.71 -5.13 4.16
C PRO A 239 -4.54 -6.07 5.03
N SER A 240 -5.76 -6.43 4.59
CA SER A 240 -6.62 -7.42 5.27
C SER A 240 -6.41 -8.85 4.77
N ASP A 241 -5.34 -9.11 4.03
CA ASP A 241 -5.03 -10.37 3.33
C ASP A 241 -6.05 -10.82 2.27
N ASP A 242 -7.07 -10.01 1.96
CA ASP A 242 -7.91 -10.25 0.79
C ASP A 242 -7.10 -10.09 -0.50
N PHE A 243 -7.55 -10.74 -1.57
CA PHE A 243 -6.92 -10.64 -2.90
C PHE A 243 -7.80 -9.85 -3.85
N LEU A 244 -7.23 -8.85 -4.52
CA LEU A 244 -7.85 -8.24 -5.69
C LEU A 244 -7.25 -8.87 -6.94
N VAL A 245 -8.09 -9.42 -7.81
CA VAL A 245 -7.66 -10.16 -9.00
C VAL A 245 -8.30 -9.55 -10.23
N THR A 246 -7.50 -9.17 -11.21
CA THR A 246 -7.99 -8.79 -12.53
C THR A 246 -8.30 -10.03 -13.35
N MET A 247 -9.46 -10.06 -14.00
CA MET A 247 -10.00 -11.24 -14.67
C MET A 247 -10.48 -10.90 -16.08
N ILE A 248 -10.19 -11.77 -17.03
CA ILE A 248 -10.68 -11.69 -18.42
C ILE A 248 -11.52 -12.92 -18.71
N ARG A 249 -12.69 -12.73 -19.34
CA ARG A 249 -13.56 -13.84 -19.73
C ARG A 249 -12.91 -14.66 -20.83
N ASN A 250 -13.23 -15.95 -20.92
CA ASN A 250 -12.62 -16.86 -21.91
C ASN A 250 -12.81 -16.43 -23.37
N ASP A 251 -13.88 -15.70 -23.69
CA ASP A 251 -14.13 -15.16 -25.03
C ASP A 251 -13.48 -13.79 -25.28
N GLU A 252 -12.73 -13.28 -24.30
CA GLU A 252 -11.99 -12.01 -24.33
C GLU A 252 -12.89 -10.78 -24.56
N LYS A 253 -14.20 -10.89 -24.31
CA LYS A 253 -15.16 -9.78 -24.50
C LYS A 253 -15.43 -8.98 -23.23
N GLN A 254 -15.01 -9.49 -22.07
CA GLN A 254 -15.26 -8.85 -20.79
C GLN A 254 -14.06 -8.93 -19.87
N SER A 255 -13.93 -7.90 -19.05
CA SER A 255 -12.95 -7.82 -17.97
C SER A 255 -13.63 -7.35 -16.69
N LYS A 256 -13.13 -7.81 -15.55
CA LYS A 256 -13.57 -7.38 -14.22
C LYS A 256 -12.42 -7.45 -13.23
N VAL A 257 -12.61 -6.81 -12.08
CA VAL A 257 -11.80 -7.06 -10.89
C VAL A 257 -12.68 -7.75 -9.87
N VAL A 258 -12.15 -8.74 -9.17
CA VAL A 258 -12.84 -9.42 -8.08
C VAL A 258 -12.00 -9.38 -6.83
N ARG A 259 -12.61 -8.99 -5.71
CA ARG A 259 -12.05 -9.13 -4.37
C ARG A 259 -12.44 -10.49 -3.82
N TYR A 260 -11.45 -11.31 -3.47
CA TYR A 260 -11.63 -12.60 -2.82
C TYR A 260 -11.17 -12.53 -1.36
N ASN A 261 -11.83 -13.31 -0.50
CA ASN A 261 -11.38 -13.53 0.86
C ASN A 261 -10.03 -14.26 0.85
N GLY A 262 -9.04 -13.71 1.55
CA GLY A 262 -7.68 -14.24 1.59
C GLY A 262 -7.53 -15.65 2.14
N LYS A 263 -8.44 -16.05 3.03
CA LYS A 263 -8.38 -17.32 3.75
C LYS A 263 -9.21 -18.39 3.07
N GLU A 264 -10.39 -18.04 2.60
CA GLU A 264 -11.38 -18.99 2.08
C GLU A 264 -11.43 -19.03 0.55
N GLY A 265 -10.83 -18.04 -0.14
CA GLY A 265 -10.91 -17.94 -1.60
C GLY A 265 -12.32 -17.58 -2.12
N THR A 266 -13.22 -17.14 -1.24
CA THR A 266 -14.61 -16.81 -1.58
C THR A 266 -14.72 -15.40 -2.17
N GLU A 267 -15.55 -15.21 -3.20
CA GLU A 267 -15.80 -13.89 -3.79
C GLU A 267 -16.52 -12.97 -2.78
N LYS A 268 -15.98 -11.77 -2.57
CA LYS A 268 -16.57 -10.73 -1.69
C LYS A 268 -17.22 -9.61 -2.47
N GLN A 269 -16.60 -9.19 -3.58
CA GLN A 269 -17.03 -8.02 -4.33
C GLN A 269 -16.49 -8.07 -5.76
N THR A 270 -17.31 -7.66 -6.72
CA THR A 270 -16.92 -7.50 -8.13
C THR A 270 -16.98 -6.03 -8.54
N TYR A 271 -15.95 -5.58 -9.28
CA TYR A 271 -15.87 -4.27 -9.91
C TYR A 271 -15.83 -4.49 -11.43
N GLN A 272 -16.87 -4.07 -12.14
CA GLN A 272 -16.97 -4.35 -13.58
C GLN A 272 -17.54 -3.18 -14.39
N PHE A 273 -18.62 -2.57 -13.90
CA PHE A 273 -19.33 -1.50 -14.59
C PHE A 273 -19.39 -0.23 -13.75
N ASP A 274 -19.43 0.93 -14.42
CA ASP A 274 -19.69 2.20 -13.77
C ASP A 274 -21.19 2.34 -13.41
N GLY A 275 -21.54 3.45 -12.76
CA GLY A 275 -22.94 3.74 -12.38
C GLY A 275 -23.90 3.93 -13.57
N LYS A 276 -23.40 3.93 -14.81
CA LYS A 276 -24.18 4.01 -16.06
C LYS A 276 -24.19 2.68 -16.82
N GLY A 277 -23.64 1.61 -16.24
CA GLY A 277 -23.56 0.29 -16.88
C GLY A 277 -22.46 0.17 -17.93
N LYS A 278 -21.52 1.12 -18.05
CA LYS A 278 -20.39 1.02 -18.97
C LYS A 278 -19.24 0.25 -18.34
N PRO A 279 -18.51 -0.59 -19.10
CA PRO A 279 -17.34 -1.30 -18.58
C PRO A 279 -16.29 -0.34 -18.01
N LEU A 280 -15.76 -0.65 -16.83
CA LEU A 280 -14.70 0.14 -16.18
C LEU A 280 -13.35 -0.04 -16.90
N TYR A 281 -13.10 -1.27 -17.36
CA TYR A 281 -11.83 -1.75 -17.85
C TYR A 281 -11.94 -2.22 -19.31
N SER A 282 -10.84 -2.12 -20.05
CA SER A 282 -10.71 -2.68 -21.40
C SER A 282 -10.61 -4.20 -21.36
N THR A 283 -10.70 -4.88 -22.49
CA THR A 283 -10.55 -6.34 -22.58
C THR A 283 -9.11 -6.81 -22.82
N ASP A 284 -8.14 -5.89 -22.97
CA ASP A 284 -6.73 -6.26 -23.21
C ASP A 284 -6.13 -6.96 -21.98
N HIS A 285 -5.58 -8.15 -22.19
CA HIS A 285 -5.01 -9.00 -21.17
C HIS A 285 -3.51 -8.75 -20.90
N ARG A 286 -2.85 -7.90 -21.70
CA ARG A 286 -1.39 -7.68 -21.63
C ARG A 286 -0.97 -6.82 -20.45
N GLY A 287 -1.82 -5.92 -19.96
CA GLY A 287 -1.54 -5.05 -18.82
C GLY A 287 -2.82 -4.66 -18.09
N LYS A 288 -2.93 -5.10 -16.84
CA LYS A 288 -3.99 -4.77 -15.87
C LYS A 288 -3.46 -4.93 -14.44
N TYR A 289 -2.31 -4.33 -14.14
CA TYR A 289 -1.79 -4.43 -12.78
C TYR A 289 -2.75 -3.73 -11.83
N ILE A 290 -2.73 -4.18 -10.58
CA ILE A 290 -3.70 -3.76 -9.59
C ILE A 290 -2.99 -3.52 -8.27
N CYS A 291 -3.43 -2.50 -7.54
CA CYS A 291 -3.09 -2.29 -6.15
C CYS A 291 -4.29 -1.70 -5.39
N GLU A 292 -4.21 -1.70 -4.07
CA GLU A 292 -5.13 -0.99 -3.19
C GLU A 292 -4.36 0.13 -2.48
N ASN A 293 -4.85 1.37 -2.53
CA ASN A 293 -4.25 2.49 -1.80
C ASN A 293 -4.74 2.54 -0.34
N ASN A 294 -4.19 3.43 0.50
CA ASN A 294 -4.61 3.53 1.91
C ASN A 294 -6.04 4.09 2.09
N ASN A 295 -6.64 4.64 1.04
CA ASN A 295 -8.06 5.03 1.00
C ASN A 295 -9.00 3.85 0.69
N LEU A 296 -8.45 2.63 0.52
CA LEU A 296 -9.17 1.42 0.12
C LEU A 296 -9.77 1.51 -1.29
N ASP A 297 -9.21 2.39 -2.14
CA ASP A 297 -9.52 2.44 -3.54
C ASP A 297 -8.77 1.34 -4.29
N VAL A 298 -9.43 0.78 -5.29
CA VAL A 298 -8.85 -0.17 -6.22
C VAL A 298 -8.29 0.61 -7.41
N CYS A 299 -6.98 0.55 -7.58
CA CYS A 299 -6.25 1.24 -8.63
C CYS A 299 -5.79 0.21 -9.67
N VAL A 300 -6.21 0.38 -10.94
CA VAL A 300 -5.87 -0.55 -12.02
C VAL A 300 -5.16 0.17 -13.15
N SER A 301 -3.95 -0.24 -13.47
CA SER A 301 -3.22 0.20 -14.66
C SER A 301 -3.64 -0.61 -15.87
N ASP A 302 -4.60 -0.09 -16.62
CA ASP A 302 -5.18 -0.75 -17.77
C ASP A 302 -4.51 -0.27 -19.06
N ALA A 303 -3.54 -1.05 -19.52
CA ALA A 303 -2.76 -0.78 -20.73
C ALA A 303 -3.63 -0.67 -21.99
N GLY A 304 -4.68 -1.50 -22.11
CA GLY A 304 -5.60 -1.45 -23.24
C GLY A 304 -6.47 -0.20 -23.27
N SER A 305 -6.79 0.35 -22.09
CA SER A 305 -7.45 1.66 -21.99
C SER A 305 -6.47 2.84 -21.99
N ARG A 306 -5.16 2.55 -21.96
CA ARG A 306 -4.07 3.54 -21.85
C ARG A 306 -4.23 4.45 -20.63
N ALA A 307 -4.68 3.88 -19.52
CA ALA A 307 -5.06 4.66 -18.35
C ALA A 307 -4.91 3.89 -17.03
N ILE A 308 -4.71 4.65 -15.95
CA ILE A 308 -4.99 4.18 -14.59
C ILE A 308 -6.47 4.45 -14.32
N VAL A 309 -7.21 3.43 -13.89
CA VAL A 309 -8.63 3.48 -13.54
C VAL A 309 -8.76 3.27 -12.05
N VAL A 310 -9.37 4.24 -11.36
CA VAL A 310 -9.54 4.18 -9.90
C VAL A 310 -11.01 4.12 -9.55
N VAL A 311 -11.37 3.12 -8.75
CA VAL A 311 -12.70 2.98 -8.14
C VAL A 311 -12.57 2.94 -6.64
N ASN A 312 -13.53 3.51 -5.92
CA ASN A 312 -13.50 3.48 -4.47
C ASN A 312 -13.81 2.09 -3.90
N LYS A 313 -13.68 1.93 -2.58
CA LYS A 313 -14.04 0.68 -1.87
C LYS A 313 -15.42 0.12 -2.25
N ALA A 314 -16.42 0.99 -2.44
CA ALA A 314 -17.78 0.60 -2.83
C ALA A 314 -17.92 0.23 -4.32
N GLY A 315 -16.86 0.42 -5.10
CA GLY A 315 -16.80 0.17 -6.54
C GLY A 315 -17.32 1.30 -7.41
N LYS A 316 -17.54 2.49 -6.84
CA LYS A 316 -17.90 3.68 -7.61
C LYS A 316 -16.64 4.25 -8.29
N PHE A 317 -16.76 4.50 -9.59
CA PHE A 317 -15.73 5.19 -10.37
C PHE A 317 -15.35 6.54 -9.72
N ARG A 318 -14.04 6.76 -9.52
CA ARG A 318 -13.48 8.02 -9.03
C ARG A 318 -12.91 8.84 -10.18
N PHE A 319 -11.86 8.34 -10.83
CA PHE A 319 -11.18 9.05 -11.92
C PHE A 319 -10.44 8.09 -12.87
N ARG A 320 -9.98 8.67 -13.98
CA ARG A 320 -9.11 8.01 -14.95
C ARG A 320 -7.93 8.93 -15.25
N TYR A 321 -6.72 8.41 -15.09
CA TYR A 321 -5.49 9.12 -15.43
C TYR A 321 -4.92 8.56 -16.73
N THR A 322 -4.80 9.39 -17.77
CA THR A 322 -4.40 9.00 -19.13
C THR A 322 -3.00 9.50 -19.51
N GLY A 323 -2.17 9.85 -18.53
CA GLY A 323 -0.88 10.49 -18.79
C GLY A 323 -0.98 12.00 -19.04
N LEU A 324 0.12 12.58 -19.50
CA LEU A 324 0.20 13.98 -19.89
C LEU A 324 -0.23 14.16 -21.35
N VAL A 325 -0.78 15.34 -21.65
CA VAL A 325 -1.24 15.70 -23.00
C VAL A 325 -0.09 15.52 -24.01
N ASN A 326 -0.40 14.93 -25.17
CA ASN A 326 0.51 14.67 -26.30
C ASN A 326 1.50 13.49 -26.15
N ASN A 327 1.52 12.77 -25.04
CA ASN A 327 2.35 11.57 -24.91
C ASN A 327 1.49 10.30 -24.74
N PRO A 328 1.69 9.27 -25.58
CA PRO A 328 0.93 8.04 -25.50
C PRO A 328 1.33 7.25 -24.24
N PHE A 329 0.60 7.42 -23.14
CA PHE A 329 0.80 6.68 -21.89
C PHE A 329 0.50 5.19 -22.04
N GLN A 330 1.43 4.31 -21.67
CA GLN A 330 1.24 2.86 -21.71
C GLN A 330 1.50 2.24 -20.31
N PRO A 331 0.50 2.34 -19.40
CA PRO A 331 0.67 1.92 -18.02
C PRO A 331 0.88 0.41 -17.88
N HIS A 332 1.87 0.00 -17.10
CA HIS A 332 2.07 -1.40 -16.66
C HIS A 332 2.03 -1.49 -15.14
N GLY A 333 3.09 -1.92 -14.46
CA GLY A 333 3.14 -2.09 -13.01
C GLY A 333 2.64 -0.86 -12.27
N ILE A 334 1.87 -1.09 -11.20
CA ILE A 334 1.27 -0.07 -10.36
C ILE A 334 1.48 -0.41 -8.89
N ALA A 335 1.78 0.59 -8.07
CA ALA A 335 1.79 0.48 -6.61
C ALA A 335 1.39 1.82 -6.00
N THR A 336 1.20 1.81 -4.68
CA THR A 336 0.90 3.01 -3.90
C THR A 336 1.88 3.12 -2.75
N ASP A 337 2.24 4.35 -2.42
CA ASP A 337 3.11 4.64 -1.28
C ASP A 337 2.33 4.93 0.00
N SER A 338 3.05 5.19 1.09
CA SER A 338 2.47 5.49 2.40
C SER A 338 1.54 6.73 2.40
N GLN A 339 1.72 7.64 1.44
CA GLN A 339 0.90 8.84 1.24
C GLN A 339 -0.27 8.61 0.27
N SER A 340 -0.54 7.36 -0.12
CA SER A 340 -1.56 6.99 -1.11
C SER A 340 -1.36 7.58 -2.50
N ARG A 341 -0.15 8.07 -2.81
CA ARG A 341 0.19 8.46 -4.18
C ARG A 341 0.29 7.18 -5.01
N ILE A 342 -0.18 7.25 -6.24
CA ILE A 342 -0.19 6.13 -7.17
C ILE A 342 1.02 6.25 -8.08
N LEU A 343 1.85 5.21 -8.11
CA LEU A 343 3.01 5.10 -8.98
C LEU A 343 2.72 4.07 -10.06
N SER A 344 2.92 4.44 -11.33
CA SER A 344 2.77 3.52 -12.46
C SER A 344 3.90 3.72 -13.45
N VAL A 345 4.51 2.62 -13.91
CA VAL A 345 5.45 2.67 -15.04
C VAL A 345 4.72 2.95 -16.35
N ASP A 346 5.35 3.73 -17.21
CA ASP A 346 5.02 3.87 -18.62
C ASP A 346 6.05 3.07 -19.43
N TYR A 347 5.59 1.96 -20.00
CA TYR A 347 6.45 1.01 -20.72
C TYR A 347 7.21 1.66 -21.88
N SER A 348 6.56 2.60 -22.58
CA SER A 348 7.09 3.18 -23.80
C SER A 348 8.19 4.21 -23.55
N SER A 349 8.02 5.03 -22.52
CA SER A 349 8.97 6.08 -22.14
C SER A 349 10.01 5.62 -21.12
N GLY A 350 9.74 4.54 -20.38
CA GLY A 350 10.55 4.11 -19.25
C GLY A 350 10.39 4.99 -18.00
N PHE A 351 9.44 5.94 -18.02
CA PHE A 351 9.18 6.82 -16.88
C PHE A 351 8.25 6.16 -15.88
N ILE A 352 8.28 6.63 -14.64
CA ILE A 352 7.29 6.27 -13.63
C ILE A 352 6.49 7.52 -13.30
N HIS A 353 5.18 7.45 -13.53
CA HIS A 353 4.25 8.51 -13.22
C HIS A 353 3.88 8.42 -11.74
N ILE A 354 3.98 9.55 -11.02
CA ILE A 354 3.44 9.70 -9.68
C ILE A 354 2.19 10.58 -9.78
N VAL A 355 1.08 10.09 -9.25
CA VAL A 355 -0.23 10.72 -9.30
C VAL A 355 -0.80 10.80 -7.87
N ASP A 356 -1.43 11.92 -7.52
CA ASP A 356 -2.05 12.09 -6.20
C ASP A 356 -3.32 11.22 -6.03
N VAL A 357 -3.89 11.28 -4.83
CA VAL A 357 -5.12 10.55 -4.44
C VAL A 357 -6.36 10.90 -5.26
N ASP A 358 -6.34 11.99 -6.02
CA ASP A 358 -7.45 12.50 -6.84
C ASP A 358 -7.17 12.38 -8.34
N GLY A 359 -6.03 11.80 -8.73
CA GLY A 359 -5.68 11.61 -10.13
C GLY A 359 -4.89 12.77 -10.75
N ARG A 360 -4.40 13.73 -9.97
CA ARG A 360 -3.55 14.82 -10.47
C ARG A 360 -2.12 14.34 -10.60
N PHE A 361 -1.51 14.64 -11.74
CA PHE A 361 -0.09 14.38 -11.95
C PHE A 361 0.76 15.18 -10.97
N LEU A 362 1.71 14.50 -10.31
CA LEU A 362 2.67 15.13 -9.40
C LEU A 362 4.03 15.26 -10.08
N ARG A 363 4.62 14.14 -10.51
CA ARG A 363 5.99 14.10 -11.03
C ARG A 363 6.25 12.84 -11.84
N HIS A 364 7.29 12.90 -12.68
CA HIS A 364 7.93 11.71 -13.25
C HIS A 364 9.18 11.32 -12.49
N ILE A 365 9.35 10.03 -12.21
CA ILE A 365 10.66 9.45 -11.94
C ILE A 365 11.28 9.11 -13.29
N THR A 366 12.42 9.71 -13.57
CA THR A 366 13.18 9.56 -14.82
C THR A 366 14.64 9.20 -14.51
N ASN A 367 15.46 9.00 -15.55
CA ASN A 367 16.90 8.76 -15.44
C ASN A 367 17.32 7.57 -14.55
N CYS A 368 16.44 6.58 -14.41
CA CYS A 368 16.70 5.37 -13.63
C CYS A 368 17.23 4.20 -14.49
N ASP A 369 17.64 4.47 -15.73
CA ASP A 369 18.16 3.47 -16.69
C ASP A 369 17.22 2.24 -16.82
N LEU A 370 15.90 2.48 -16.79
CA LEU A 370 14.89 1.45 -16.92
C LEU A 370 14.71 1.07 -18.39
N TYR A 371 14.84 -0.22 -18.70
CA TYR A 371 14.61 -0.75 -20.04
C TYR A 371 13.27 -1.49 -20.10
N GLU A 372 12.28 -0.88 -20.76
CA GLU A 372 10.93 -1.44 -20.89
C GLU A 372 10.35 -1.92 -19.53
N PRO A 373 10.24 -1.03 -18.52
CA PRO A 373 9.83 -1.43 -17.18
C PRO A 373 8.45 -2.07 -17.19
N TYR A 374 8.28 -3.11 -16.37
CA TYR A 374 7.10 -3.96 -16.38
C TYR A 374 6.38 -3.95 -15.04
N GLY A 375 6.78 -4.77 -14.07
CA GLY A 375 6.22 -4.78 -12.71
C GLY A 375 6.93 -3.79 -11.79
N LEU A 376 6.23 -3.28 -10.78
CA LEU A 376 6.85 -2.51 -9.70
C LEU A 376 6.14 -2.81 -8.37
N CYS A 377 6.85 -2.63 -7.26
CA CYS A 377 6.27 -2.67 -5.93
C CYS A 377 6.94 -1.63 -5.01
N ILE A 378 6.26 -1.28 -3.93
CA ILE A 378 6.78 -0.39 -2.88
C ILE A 378 6.74 -1.15 -1.56
N ASN A 379 7.82 -1.07 -0.80
CA ASN A 379 7.91 -1.72 0.51
C ASN A 379 7.41 -0.79 1.64
N SER A 380 7.45 -1.22 2.90
CA SER A 380 6.92 -0.40 4.01
C SER A 380 7.78 0.81 4.38
N PHE A 381 8.94 0.98 3.73
CA PHE A 381 9.81 2.14 3.89
C PHE A 381 9.71 3.09 2.69
N ASP A 382 8.69 2.92 1.84
CA ASP A 382 8.53 3.64 0.59
C ASP A 382 9.75 3.51 -0.34
N GLU A 383 10.48 2.39 -0.28
CA GLU A 383 11.48 2.07 -1.29
C GLU A 383 10.79 1.44 -2.51
N LEU A 384 11.06 2.01 -3.68
CA LEU A 384 10.49 1.56 -4.94
C LEU A 384 11.38 0.50 -5.59
N PHE A 385 10.79 -0.63 -5.96
CA PHE A 385 11.44 -1.70 -6.72
C PHE A 385 10.77 -1.81 -8.08
N VAL A 386 11.57 -1.82 -9.16
CA VAL A 386 11.06 -1.86 -10.53
C VAL A 386 11.73 -2.99 -11.29
N ALA A 387 10.93 -3.89 -11.86
CA ALA A 387 11.36 -4.96 -12.74
C ALA A 387 11.45 -4.47 -14.19
N ASP A 388 12.52 -4.85 -14.90
CA ASP A 388 12.74 -4.46 -16.29
C ASP A 388 12.94 -5.68 -17.24
N GLN A 389 12.82 -5.46 -18.55
CA GLN A 389 12.94 -6.55 -19.54
C GLN A 389 14.38 -7.08 -19.69
N LYS A 390 15.38 -6.47 -19.07
CA LYS A 390 16.76 -6.99 -19.04
C LYS A 390 16.98 -8.02 -17.92
N GLY A 391 15.96 -8.31 -17.12
CA GLY A 391 16.09 -9.25 -16.02
C GLY A 391 16.52 -8.60 -14.71
N ASN A 392 16.48 -7.27 -14.59
CA ASN A 392 16.92 -6.59 -13.38
C ASN A 392 15.75 -6.12 -12.53
N VAL A 393 15.98 -6.06 -11.23
CA VAL A 393 15.19 -5.24 -10.30
C VAL A 393 16.03 -4.05 -9.85
N LYS A 394 15.55 -2.84 -10.12
CA LYS A 394 16.18 -1.61 -9.64
C LYS A 394 15.47 -1.12 -8.39
N ARG A 395 16.24 -0.86 -7.32
CA ARG A 395 15.76 -0.19 -6.12
C ARG A 395 16.01 1.32 -6.26
N ILE A 396 14.95 2.11 -6.16
CA ILE A 396 14.95 3.55 -6.44
C ILE A 396 14.48 4.29 -5.19
N LYS A 397 15.31 5.21 -4.69
CA LYS A 397 14.90 6.22 -3.71
C LYS A 397 14.26 7.39 -4.47
N TYR A 398 13.04 7.77 -4.11
CA TYR A 398 12.28 8.86 -4.76
C TYR A 398 11.65 9.84 -3.77
N ILE A 399 11.80 9.60 -2.47
CA ILE A 399 11.37 10.47 -1.37
C ILE A 399 12.53 10.72 -0.41
N GLU A 400 12.43 11.78 0.41
CA GLU A 400 13.49 12.18 1.37
C GLU A 400 13.75 11.18 2.49
#